data_AF-A0A969FMU5-F1
#
_entry.id   AF-A0A969FMU5-F1
#
_cell.length_a   1.000
_cell.length_b   1.000
_cell.length_c   1.000
_cell.angle_alpha   90.00
_cell.angle_beta   90.00
_cell.angle_gamma   90.00
#
_symmetry.space_group_name_H-M   'P 1'
#
loop_
_entity.id
_entity.type
_entity.pdbx_description
1 polymer ?
#
loop_
_entity_poly.entity_id
_entity_poly.type
_entity_poly.pdbx_seq_one_letter_code
_entity_poly.pdbx_strand_id
1 'polypeptide(L)'
;MTAKYVPAYCDPENEVRGAKFDRNLSTKEIAARIRAEIKADTSKGRLPAGLRVSVRYESFAGGSAIRVHVTQVPDGFRILNAERVAFEREHPSEWTDLPRYTAEASALLAAVSVYAKAYHRDNSDLQSDYFDVNFYGGDASFSWELVSEERKGQ
;
A
#
# COMPACT_ATOMS: atom_id res chain seq x y z
N MET A 1 -27.78 33.42 6.91
CA MET A 1 -26.74 32.39 6.75
C MET A 1 -27.43 31.10 6.35
N THR A 2 -27.35 30.71 5.07
CA THR A 2 -27.89 29.45 4.59
C THR A 2 -26.99 28.33 5.08
N ALA A 3 -27.47 27.50 6.01
CA ALA A 3 -26.75 26.29 6.40
C ALA A 3 -26.54 25.43 5.14
N LYS A 4 -25.29 25.13 4.80
CA LYS A 4 -24.99 24.16 3.75
C LYS A 4 -25.60 22.83 4.19
N TYR A 5 -26.45 22.26 3.33
CA TYR A 5 -26.94 20.90 3.54
C TYR A 5 -25.72 19.96 3.56
N VAL A 6 -25.51 19.33 4.71
CA VAL A 6 -24.55 18.24 4.88
C VAL A 6 -25.40 16.98 5.05
N PRO A 7 -25.32 16.00 4.12
CA PRO A 7 -26.00 14.73 4.30
C PRO A 7 -25.57 14.09 5.62
N ALA A 8 -26.51 13.48 6.34
CA ALA A 8 -26.28 12.93 7.69
C ALA A 8 -25.19 11.84 7.79
N TYR A 9 -24.68 11.34 6.66
CA TYR A 9 -23.68 10.27 6.53
C TYR A 9 -22.31 10.77 6.06
N CYS A 10 -22.13 12.08 5.89
CA CYS A 10 -20.82 12.67 5.60
C CYS A 10 -20.45 13.53 6.80
N ASP A 11 -19.67 12.99 7.74
CA ASP A 11 -18.99 13.83 8.73
C ASP A 11 -17.75 14.45 8.06
N PRO A 12 -17.77 15.74 7.69
CA PRO A 12 -16.61 16.37 7.08
C PRO A 12 -15.41 16.47 8.02
N GLU A 13 -15.59 16.26 9.33
CA GLU A 13 -14.51 16.27 10.31
C GLU A 13 -13.71 14.94 10.35
N ASN A 14 -14.28 13.86 9.82
CA ASN A 14 -13.64 12.55 9.72
C ASN A 14 -12.79 12.38 8.44
N GLU A 15 -12.91 13.31 7.50
CA GLU A 15 -12.27 13.18 6.19
C GLU A 15 -10.75 13.42 6.25
N VAL A 16 -9.98 12.39 5.89
CA VAL A 16 -8.53 12.47 5.73
C VAL A 16 -8.18 12.53 4.25
N ARG A 17 -7.37 13.53 3.86
CA ARG A 17 -6.89 13.71 2.48
C ARG A 17 -5.38 13.70 2.40
N GLY A 18 -4.84 12.94 1.46
CA GLY A 18 -3.44 12.99 1.08
C GLY A 18 -3.07 14.32 0.43
N ALA A 19 -1.80 14.71 0.55
CA ALA A 19 -1.28 16.01 0.09
C ALA A 19 -1.43 16.28 -1.43
N LYS A 20 -1.66 15.23 -2.23
CA LYS A 20 -1.82 15.27 -3.68
C LYS A 20 -3.22 14.85 -4.14
N PHE A 21 -4.19 14.76 -3.22
CA PHE A 21 -5.57 14.43 -3.56
C PHE A 21 -6.15 15.49 -4.52
N ASP A 22 -6.70 15.03 -5.63
CA ASP A 22 -7.44 15.84 -6.60
C ASP A 22 -8.66 15.06 -7.08
N ARG A 23 -9.85 15.61 -6.84
CA ARG A 23 -11.14 14.99 -7.18
C ARG A 23 -11.37 14.80 -8.68
N ASN A 24 -10.60 15.50 -9.53
CA ASN A 24 -10.73 15.43 -10.98
C ASN A 24 -9.85 14.33 -11.58
N LEU A 25 -8.94 13.74 -10.80
CA LEU A 25 -8.11 12.64 -11.25
C LEU A 25 -8.84 11.31 -11.14
N SER A 26 -8.87 10.58 -12.24
CA SER A 26 -9.30 9.19 -12.23
C SER A 26 -8.27 8.30 -11.53
N THR A 27 -8.72 7.18 -10.95
CA THR A 27 -7.84 6.17 -10.34
C THR A 27 -6.77 5.65 -11.29
N LYS A 28 -7.07 5.60 -12.59
CA LYS A 28 -6.12 5.24 -13.65
C LYS A 28 -4.98 6.27 -13.77
N GLU A 29 -5.32 7.56 -13.76
CA GLU A 29 -4.33 8.64 -13.80
C GLU A 29 -3.50 8.70 -12.53
N ILE A 30 -4.14 8.49 -11.36
CA ILE A 30 -3.44 8.38 -10.07
C ILE A 30 -2.40 7.26 -10.14
N ALA A 31 -2.80 6.05 -10.57
CA ALA A 31 -1.87 4.94 -10.73
C ALA A 31 -0.71 5.24 -11.70
N ALA A 32 -0.97 5.97 -12.80
CA ALA A 32 0.07 6.39 -13.73
C ALA A 32 1.05 7.39 -13.09
N ARG A 33 0.55 8.36 -12.33
CA ARG A 33 1.38 9.33 -11.59
C ARG A 33 2.24 8.66 -10.53
N ILE A 34 1.67 7.74 -9.73
CA ILE A 34 2.42 6.96 -8.73
C ILE A 34 3.58 6.22 -9.38
N ARG A 35 3.36 5.54 -10.53
CA ARG A 35 4.47 4.87 -11.27
C ARG A 35 5.57 5.84 -11.69
N ALA A 36 5.19 7.01 -12.19
CA ALA A 36 6.15 8.02 -12.64
C ALA A 36 6.96 8.57 -11.46
N GLU A 37 6.32 8.81 -10.31
CA GLU A 37 6.98 9.30 -9.10
C GLU A 37 7.94 8.28 -8.51
N ILE A 38 7.51 7.02 -8.37
CA ILE A 38 8.38 5.94 -7.90
C ILE A 38 9.60 5.82 -8.82
N LYS A 39 9.40 5.81 -10.15
CA LYS A 39 10.50 5.75 -11.12
C LYS A 39 11.47 6.93 -10.97
N ALA A 40 10.94 8.14 -10.80
CA ALA A 40 11.76 9.35 -10.63
C ALA A 40 12.54 9.34 -9.30
N ASP A 41 11.98 8.75 -8.25
CA ASP A 41 12.62 8.68 -6.93
C ASP A 41 13.64 7.55 -6.83
N THR A 42 13.41 6.44 -7.54
CA THR A 42 14.44 5.44 -7.78
C THR A 42 15.61 6.02 -8.57
N SER A 43 15.38 6.84 -9.60
CA SER A 43 16.47 7.45 -10.37
C SER A 43 17.22 8.56 -9.60
N LYS A 44 16.59 9.18 -8.59
CA LYS A 44 17.20 10.17 -7.70
C LYS A 44 17.92 9.54 -6.49
N GLY A 45 17.87 8.22 -6.33
CA GLY A 45 18.47 7.52 -5.20
C GLY A 45 17.71 7.69 -3.87
N ARG A 46 16.45 8.14 -3.91
CA ARG A 46 15.58 8.19 -2.71
C ARG A 46 15.04 6.80 -2.35
N LEU A 47 14.85 5.96 -3.36
CA LEU A 47 14.54 4.55 -3.21
C LEU A 47 15.79 3.71 -3.55
N PRO A 48 15.95 2.53 -2.94
CA PRO A 48 17.14 1.72 -3.16
C PRO A 48 17.26 1.29 -4.62
N ALA A 49 18.49 1.30 -5.14
CA ALA A 49 18.80 0.87 -6.50
C ALA A 49 18.49 -0.63 -6.67
N GLY A 50 17.84 -1.01 -7.77
CA GLY A 50 17.38 -2.39 -7.99
C GLY A 50 15.96 -2.68 -7.51
N LEU A 51 15.29 -1.72 -6.86
CA LEU A 51 13.88 -1.83 -6.51
C LEU A 51 12.99 -1.76 -7.76
N ARG A 52 12.11 -2.76 -7.94
CA ARG A 52 11.04 -2.74 -8.95
C ARG A 52 9.68 -2.81 -8.27
N VAL A 53 8.83 -1.83 -8.58
CA VAL A 53 7.46 -1.75 -8.06
C VAL A 53 6.46 -1.84 -9.21
N SER A 54 5.53 -2.77 -9.10
CA SER A 54 4.34 -2.90 -9.95
C SER A 54 3.17 -2.19 -9.29
N VAL A 55 2.73 -1.09 -9.90
CA VAL A 55 1.48 -0.42 -9.52
C VAL A 55 0.41 -0.81 -10.53
N ARG A 56 -0.74 -1.30 -10.11
CA ARG A 56 -1.88 -1.66 -10.97
C ARG A 56 -3.13 -0.95 -10.49
N TYR A 57 -3.95 -0.52 -11.45
CA TYR A 57 -5.30 -0.06 -11.15
C TYR A 57 -6.25 -1.21 -11.44
N GLU A 58 -7.31 -1.31 -10.64
CA GLU A 58 -8.40 -2.25 -10.84
C GLU A 58 -9.71 -1.46 -10.76
N SER A 59 -10.67 -1.78 -11.62
CA SER A 59 -12.01 -1.20 -11.59
C SER A 59 -13.02 -2.33 -11.53
N PHE A 60 -14.03 -2.19 -10.68
CA PHE A 60 -15.06 -3.21 -10.48
C PHE A 60 -16.41 -2.54 -10.21
N ALA A 61 -17.49 -3.33 -10.23
CA ALA A 61 -18.81 -2.84 -9.87
C ALA A 61 -18.79 -2.35 -8.42
N GLY A 62 -19.00 -1.05 -8.20
CA GLY A 62 -18.97 -0.44 -6.89
C GLY A 62 -17.66 0.24 -6.49
N GLY A 63 -16.63 0.30 -7.36
CA GLY A 63 -15.44 1.09 -7.05
C GLY A 63 -14.21 0.84 -7.91
N SER A 64 -13.09 1.29 -7.39
CA SER A 64 -11.77 1.09 -7.99
C SER A 64 -10.71 0.90 -6.92
N ALA A 65 -9.62 0.23 -7.26
CA ALA A 65 -8.51 -0.03 -6.35
C ALA A 65 -7.15 0.27 -7.00
N ILE A 66 -6.17 0.59 -6.16
CA ILE A 66 -4.76 0.68 -6.54
C ILE A 66 -3.99 -0.41 -5.77
N ARG A 67 -3.42 -1.34 -6.52
CA ARG A 67 -2.55 -2.40 -6.01
C ARG A 67 -1.09 -2.00 -6.19
N VAL A 68 -0.33 -1.98 -5.11
CA VAL A 68 1.10 -1.66 -5.13
C VAL A 68 1.88 -2.89 -4.67
N HIS A 69 2.67 -3.47 -5.58
CA HIS A 69 3.47 -4.66 -5.31
C HIS A 69 4.95 -4.38 -5.56
N VAL A 70 5.80 -4.64 -4.58
CA VAL A 70 7.25 -4.71 -4.77
C VAL A 70 7.57 -6.07 -5.38
N THR A 71 8.05 -6.07 -6.62
CA THR A 71 8.33 -7.28 -7.40
C THR A 71 9.80 -7.67 -7.41
N GLN A 72 10.69 -6.73 -7.08
CA GLN A 72 12.13 -6.97 -7.00
C GLN A 72 12.71 -6.04 -5.95
N VAL A 73 13.62 -6.58 -5.14
CA VAL A 73 14.41 -5.85 -4.14
C VAL A 73 15.89 -5.90 -4.52
N PRO A 74 16.75 -5.02 -3.97
CA PRO A 74 18.18 -5.07 -4.19
C PRO A 74 18.79 -6.42 -3.76
N ASP A 75 19.90 -6.80 -4.40
CA ASP A 75 20.61 -8.04 -4.06
C ASP A 75 21.09 -8.01 -2.60
N GLY A 76 20.88 -9.12 -1.88
CA GLY A 76 21.21 -9.25 -0.46
C GLY A 76 20.18 -8.66 0.51
N PHE A 77 19.12 -8.01 0.02
CA PHE A 77 18.04 -7.50 0.87
C PHE A 77 17.17 -8.65 1.42
N ARG A 78 17.05 -8.74 2.75
CA ARG A 78 16.24 -9.77 3.42
C ARG A 78 14.83 -9.27 3.67
N ILE A 79 13.83 -9.97 3.11
CA ILE A 79 12.42 -9.60 3.23
C ILE A 79 11.79 -10.31 4.42
N LEU A 80 11.95 -11.62 4.51
CA LEU A 80 11.38 -12.46 5.56
C LEU A 80 12.22 -12.47 6.82
N ASN A 81 11.54 -12.44 7.97
CA ASN A 81 12.17 -12.67 9.26
C ASN A 81 12.55 -14.16 9.40
N ALA A 82 13.84 -14.45 9.51
CA ALA A 82 14.36 -15.82 9.61
C ALA A 82 13.82 -16.56 10.85
N GLU A 83 13.65 -15.87 11.99
CA GLU A 83 13.12 -16.46 13.22
C GLU A 83 11.67 -16.90 13.03
N ARG A 84 10.86 -16.06 12.35
CA ARG A 84 9.48 -16.40 12.01
C ARG A 84 9.42 -17.60 11.07
N VAL A 85 10.29 -17.64 10.07
CA VAL A 85 10.34 -18.74 9.09
C VAL A 85 10.74 -20.05 9.77
N ALA A 86 11.72 -20.02 10.68
CA ALA A 86 12.11 -21.19 11.48
C ALA A 86 10.96 -21.67 12.37
N PHE A 87 10.31 -20.76 13.10
CA PHE A 87 9.15 -21.08 13.93
C PHE A 87 8.03 -21.73 13.12
N GLU A 88 7.68 -21.19 11.95
CA GLU A 88 6.62 -21.77 11.09
C GLU A 88 6.98 -23.15 10.54
N ARG A 89 8.28 -23.49 10.41
CA ARG A 89 8.73 -24.83 10.00
C ARG A 89 8.63 -25.83 11.15
N GLU A 90 9.01 -25.42 12.35
CA GLU A 90 9.02 -26.26 13.55
C GLU A 90 7.60 -26.44 14.13
N HIS A 91 6.79 -25.39 14.07
CA HIS A 91 5.46 -25.30 14.68
C HIS A 91 4.39 -24.82 13.67
N PRO A 92 4.07 -25.61 12.63
CA PRO A 92 3.24 -25.17 11.50
C PRO A 92 1.80 -24.78 11.86
N SER A 93 1.30 -25.27 13.00
CA SER A 93 -0.06 -25.01 13.47
C SER A 93 -0.13 -24.00 14.63
N GLU A 94 1.01 -23.50 15.10
CA GLU A 94 1.06 -22.59 16.24
C GLU A 94 1.03 -21.13 15.79
N TRP A 95 0.41 -20.31 16.63
CA TRP A 95 0.40 -18.88 16.44
C TRP A 95 1.65 -18.27 17.08
N THR A 96 2.24 -17.27 16.41
CA THR A 96 3.30 -16.45 16.97
C THR A 96 3.07 -14.99 16.63
N ASP A 97 3.57 -14.11 17.50
CA ASP A 97 3.63 -12.66 17.38
C ASP A 97 4.86 -12.18 16.60
N LEU A 98 5.78 -13.09 16.25
CA LEU A 98 6.97 -12.75 15.48
C LEU A 98 6.59 -12.07 14.16
N PRO A 99 7.20 -10.92 13.82
CA PRO A 99 6.85 -10.18 12.63
C PRO A 99 7.21 -10.99 11.38
N ARG A 100 6.32 -10.94 10.39
CA ARG A 100 6.51 -11.64 9.11
C ARG A 100 7.72 -11.14 8.32
N TYR A 101 7.90 -9.82 8.29
CA TYR A 101 8.95 -9.15 7.55
C TYR A 101 10.04 -8.62 8.49
N THR A 102 11.25 -8.44 7.97
CA THR A 102 12.29 -7.67 8.66
C THR A 102 11.83 -6.22 8.87
N ALA A 103 12.46 -5.52 9.82
CA ALA A 103 12.18 -4.10 10.07
C ALA A 103 12.47 -3.25 8.82
N GLU A 104 13.56 -3.56 8.10
CA GLU A 104 13.94 -2.89 6.85
C GLU A 104 12.91 -3.11 5.74
N ALA A 105 12.43 -4.34 5.57
CA ALA A 105 11.40 -4.67 4.60
C ALA A 105 10.07 -3.98 4.92
N SER A 106 9.69 -3.92 6.19
CA SER A 106 8.50 -3.19 6.65
C SER A 106 8.62 -1.68 6.39
N ALA A 107 9.81 -1.10 6.67
CA ALA A 107 10.09 0.30 6.39
C ALA A 107 10.06 0.61 4.88
N LEU A 108 10.55 -0.31 4.04
CA LEU A 108 10.46 -0.18 2.58
C LEU A 108 9.01 -0.18 2.11
N LEU A 109 8.16 -1.10 2.60
CA LEU A 109 6.74 -1.09 2.26
C LEU A 109 6.05 0.20 2.72
N ALA A 110 6.35 0.67 3.93
CA ALA A 110 5.82 1.93 4.43
C ALA A 110 6.23 3.11 3.52
N ALA A 111 7.50 3.20 3.13
CA ALA A 111 8.01 4.23 2.23
C ALA A 111 7.34 4.19 0.85
N VAL A 112 7.13 3.01 0.27
CA VAL A 112 6.43 2.86 -1.02
C VAL A 112 4.94 3.19 -0.88
N SER A 113 4.31 2.87 0.25
CA SER A 113 2.90 3.17 0.51
C SER A 113 2.63 4.68 0.58
N VAL A 114 3.63 5.50 0.96
CA VAL A 114 3.50 6.97 1.00
C VAL A 114 3.06 7.54 -0.35
N TYR A 115 3.54 6.98 -1.47
CA TYR A 115 3.18 7.49 -2.80
C TYR A 115 1.69 7.34 -3.09
N ALA A 116 1.09 6.21 -2.75
CA ALA A 116 -0.35 6.02 -2.93
C ALA A 116 -1.16 6.80 -1.89
N LYS A 117 -0.71 6.83 -0.63
CA LYS A 117 -1.34 7.60 0.46
C LYS A 117 -1.40 9.09 0.16
N ALA A 118 -0.42 9.63 -0.57
CA ALA A 118 -0.44 11.02 -1.01
C ALA A 118 -1.67 11.37 -1.87
N TYR A 119 -2.27 10.42 -2.58
CA TYR A 119 -3.48 10.61 -3.40
C TYR A 119 -4.76 10.10 -2.74
N HIS A 120 -4.66 9.43 -1.60
CA HIS A 120 -5.80 8.78 -0.95
C HIS A 120 -6.70 9.82 -0.27
N ARG A 121 -8.00 9.56 -0.30
CA ARG A 121 -9.00 10.29 0.48
C ARG A 121 -9.91 9.26 1.12
N ASP A 122 -10.06 9.36 2.43
CA ASP A 122 -10.84 8.45 3.26
C ASP A 122 -11.77 9.27 4.15
N ASN A 123 -13.05 8.90 4.17
CA ASN A 123 -14.04 9.47 5.07
C ASN A 123 -14.93 8.37 5.65
N SER A 124 -14.39 7.16 5.78
CA SER A 124 -15.12 5.99 6.27
C SER A 124 -15.40 6.13 7.77
N ASP A 125 -16.62 5.79 8.20
CA ASP A 125 -17.07 5.85 9.59
C ASP A 125 -17.48 4.45 10.10
N LEU A 126 -17.35 4.21 11.40
CA LEU A 126 -17.70 2.96 12.09
C LEU A 126 -19.22 2.80 12.30
N GLN A 127 -19.98 3.89 12.30
CA GLN A 127 -21.39 3.87 12.71
C GLN A 127 -22.35 3.49 11.57
N SER A 128 -21.91 3.64 10.32
CA SER A 128 -22.63 3.25 9.10
C SER A 128 -21.68 2.45 8.21
N ASP A 129 -22.12 1.31 7.68
CA ASP A 129 -21.35 0.45 6.75
C ASP A 129 -21.04 1.18 5.43
N TYR A 130 -20.12 2.14 5.46
CA TYR A 130 -19.82 2.98 4.32
C TYR A 130 -18.32 3.23 4.22
N PHE A 131 -17.67 2.46 3.35
CA PHE A 131 -16.33 2.73 2.86
C PHE A 131 -16.37 3.94 1.92
N ASP A 132 -16.09 5.14 2.43
CA ASP A 132 -16.07 6.39 1.65
C ASP A 132 -14.66 6.74 1.18
N VAL A 133 -14.12 5.91 0.28
CA VAL A 133 -12.76 6.08 -0.27
C VAL A 133 -12.79 6.44 -1.75
N ASN A 134 -11.81 7.24 -2.20
CA ASN A 134 -11.66 7.51 -3.63
C ASN A 134 -11.13 6.29 -4.43
N PHE A 135 -10.34 5.43 -3.78
CA PHE A 135 -9.96 4.11 -4.27
C PHE A 135 -9.59 3.19 -3.11
N TYR A 136 -9.77 1.88 -3.27
CA TYR A 136 -9.34 0.89 -2.30
C TYR A 136 -7.84 0.55 -2.42
N GLY A 137 -7.20 0.16 -1.32
CA GLY A 137 -5.81 -0.29 -1.29
C GLY A 137 -4.83 0.86 -1.07
N GLY A 138 -3.76 0.90 -1.87
CA GLY A 138 -2.68 1.89 -1.70
C GLY A 138 -1.56 1.48 -0.73
N ASP A 139 -1.78 0.49 0.14
CA ASP A 139 -0.68 -0.11 0.88
C ASP A 139 0.17 -1.01 -0.02
N ALA A 140 1.48 -0.85 0.08
CA ALA A 140 2.44 -1.65 -0.64
C ALA A 140 2.59 -3.03 0.03
N SER A 141 2.74 -4.06 -0.80
CA SER A 141 3.06 -5.41 -0.36
C SER A 141 4.16 -6.00 -1.24
N PHE A 142 4.88 -7.01 -0.75
CA PHE A 142 5.76 -7.79 -1.61
C PHE A 142 4.92 -8.71 -2.51
N SER A 143 5.35 -8.93 -3.75
CA SER A 143 4.68 -9.88 -4.62
C SER A 143 4.81 -11.30 -4.05
N TRP A 144 3.81 -12.13 -4.26
CA TRP A 144 3.82 -13.50 -3.73
C TRP A 144 4.98 -14.31 -4.30
N GLU A 145 5.33 -14.08 -5.57
CA GLU A 145 6.46 -14.72 -6.23
C GLU A 145 7.78 -14.38 -5.52
N LEU A 146 8.00 -13.09 -5.23
CA LEU A 146 9.21 -12.63 -4.55
C LEU A 146 9.34 -13.25 -3.16
N VAL A 147 8.25 -13.26 -2.39
CA VAL A 147 8.22 -13.86 -1.04
C VAL A 147 8.45 -15.37 -1.10
N SER A 148 7.86 -16.05 -2.08
CA SER A 148 7.99 -17.50 -2.27
C SER A 148 9.43 -17.89 -2.62
N GLU A 149 10.08 -17.15 -3.50
CA GLU A 149 11.48 -17.40 -3.88
C GLU A 149 12.45 -17.18 -2.73
N GLU A 150 12.28 -16.12 -1.94
CA GLU A 150 13.14 -15.93 -0.76
C GLU A 150 12.92 -17.06 0.27
N ARG A 151 11.67 -17.47 0.50
CA ARG A 151 11.36 -18.56 1.44
C ARG A 151 12.02 -19.89 1.04
N LYS A 152 12.16 -20.16 -0.26
CA LYS A 152 12.89 -21.36 -0.76
C LYS A 152 14.39 -21.26 -0.57
N GLY A 153 14.93 -20.04 -0.56
CA GLY A 153 16.36 -19.76 -0.37
C GLY A 153 16.82 -19.72 1.09
N GLN A 154 15.91 -19.88 2.06
CA GLN A 154 16.19 -19.97 3.50
C GLN A 154 16.06 -21.42 4.02
#